data_AF-W4VPU5-F1
#
_entry.id   AF-W4VPU5-F1
#
_cell.length_a   1.000
_cell.length_b   1.000
_cell.length_c   1.000
_cell.angle_alpha   90.00
_cell.angle_beta   90.00
_cell.angle_gamma   90.00
#
_symmetry.space_group_name_H-M   'P 1'
#
loop_
_entity.id
_entity.type
_entity.pdbx_description
1 polymer ?
#
loop_
_entity_poly.entity_id
_entity_poly.type
_entity_poly.pdbx_seq_one_letter_code
_entity_poly.pdbx_strand_id
1 'polypeptide(L)'
;MTFPQFAYKNITRNLRAYLAFYLSSSFAVMIFFMFAMFIFHPALETGYMNNIAKKGMVFAEWVIFVFSILFVLYSVSAFLKTRKSEFGILTIQGASPKQLRLLITLENVFIGLASIVTGIIGGTVLAKLFFTAGSYIVEMEPLELYFPLKALGITIGGVFLPLFVLISQFTLFIIHSEEVVSLLKGSVKPKREPKPSIPFSILGMMFLGGGFGLALFAGIDIGSAVIITVCTVIGTYLFYSQLSVWVLKLLKRNKKFYRKGTNLLWISDLMYRVKDNARLFFIVSIVSAVAFTATGTLATYKSMFTTEDSLYEMEFLSYSSNKDENEQLTYIQQQFEQKNIDYEQSKFKAIETGQGSSNYPVLVLSYKDGMKILPELKTPKLEEGKGGFTLGKQNEKDIQYSKIIRQTYN
;
A
#
# COMPACT_ATOMS: atom_id res chain seq x y z
N MET A 1 -24.16 -7.43 -40.33
CA MET A 1 -23.52 -6.74 -39.18
C MET A 1 -22.10 -7.24 -39.05
N THR A 2 -21.11 -6.37 -38.89
CA THR A 2 -19.75 -6.80 -38.59
C THR A 2 -19.61 -7.17 -37.11
N PHE A 3 -18.67 -8.05 -36.79
CA PHE A 3 -18.45 -8.54 -35.43
C PHE A 3 -18.19 -7.41 -34.39
N PRO A 4 -17.43 -6.35 -34.71
CA PRO A 4 -17.25 -5.20 -33.81
C PRO A 4 -18.53 -4.38 -33.58
N GLN A 5 -19.38 -4.22 -34.61
CA GLN A 5 -20.67 -3.54 -34.46
C GLN A 5 -21.61 -4.31 -33.54
N PHE A 6 -21.57 -5.64 -33.57
CA PHE A 6 -22.32 -6.49 -32.65
C PHE A 6 -21.83 -6.32 -31.21
N ALA A 7 -20.52 -6.35 -30.97
CA ALA A 7 -19.92 -6.12 -29.64
C ALA A 7 -20.33 -4.76 -29.06
N TYR A 8 -20.22 -3.67 -29.85
CA TYR A 8 -20.59 -2.33 -29.42
C TYR A 8 -22.09 -2.21 -29.06
N LYS A 9 -22.97 -2.79 -29.87
CA LYS A 9 -24.42 -2.82 -29.58
C LYS A 9 -24.75 -3.66 -28.34
N ASN A 10 -23.92 -4.66 -28.02
CA ASN A 10 -24.09 -5.47 -26.83
C ASN A 10 -23.76 -4.68 -25.55
N ILE A 11 -22.66 -3.90 -25.58
CA ILE A 11 -22.25 -3.02 -24.47
C ILE A 11 -23.33 -1.99 -24.16
N THR A 12 -23.85 -1.32 -25.20
CA THR A 12 -24.85 -0.25 -25.05
C THR A 12 -26.20 -0.74 -24.54
N ARG A 13 -26.64 -1.94 -24.96
CA ARG A 13 -27.92 -2.52 -24.50
C ARG A 13 -27.88 -3.03 -23.06
N ASN A 14 -26.71 -3.43 -22.56
CA ASN A 14 -26.54 -4.00 -21.22
C ASN A 14 -25.77 -3.07 -20.26
N LEU A 15 -25.86 -1.75 -20.48
CA LEU A 15 -25.03 -0.73 -19.83
C LEU A 15 -24.83 -0.92 -18.31
N ARG A 16 -25.87 -1.30 -17.56
CA ARG A 16 -25.79 -1.51 -16.10
C ARG A 16 -24.75 -2.55 -15.66
N ALA A 17 -24.66 -3.67 -16.38
CA ALA A 17 -23.67 -4.72 -16.07
C ALA A 17 -22.26 -4.29 -16.47
N TYR A 18 -22.15 -3.51 -17.54
CA TYR A 18 -20.88 -3.00 -18.08
C TYR A 18 -20.33 -1.82 -17.28
N LEU A 19 -21.18 -1.00 -16.69
CA LEU A 19 -20.81 0.17 -15.91
C LEU A 19 -19.95 -0.20 -14.70
N ALA A 20 -20.24 -1.31 -14.01
CA ALA A 20 -19.46 -1.72 -12.85
C ALA A 20 -18.00 -2.04 -13.24
N PHE A 21 -17.80 -2.79 -14.33
CA PHE A 21 -16.45 -3.12 -14.83
C PHE A 21 -15.73 -1.88 -15.38
N TYR A 22 -16.42 -1.06 -16.17
CA TYR A 22 -15.90 0.17 -16.72
C TYR A 22 -15.48 1.17 -15.63
N LEU A 23 -16.37 1.48 -14.67
CA LEU A 23 -16.11 2.47 -13.63
C LEU A 23 -14.98 2.02 -12.70
N SER A 24 -14.98 0.74 -12.33
CA SER A 24 -13.91 0.12 -11.54
C SER A 24 -12.55 0.23 -12.25
N SER A 25 -12.51 -0.09 -13.54
CA SER A 25 -11.28 -0.03 -14.33
C SER A 25 -10.81 1.41 -14.54
N SER A 26 -11.73 2.33 -14.82
CA SER A 26 -11.46 3.76 -14.97
C SER A 26 -10.88 4.36 -13.68
N PHE A 27 -11.43 3.98 -12.52
CA PHE A 27 -10.94 4.42 -11.22
C PHE A 27 -9.53 3.90 -10.91
N ALA A 28 -9.22 2.66 -11.28
CA ALA A 28 -7.86 2.12 -11.13
C ALA A 28 -6.84 2.87 -12.02
N VAL A 29 -7.20 3.13 -13.29
CA VAL A 29 -6.37 3.94 -14.20
C VAL A 29 -6.18 5.34 -13.63
N MET A 30 -7.24 5.95 -13.12
CA MET A 30 -7.23 7.30 -12.57
C MET A 30 -6.24 7.43 -11.41
N ILE A 31 -6.32 6.56 -10.41
CA ILE A 31 -5.40 6.59 -9.25
C ILE A 31 -3.95 6.37 -9.71
N PHE A 32 -3.72 5.35 -10.55
CA PHE A 32 -2.39 5.06 -11.05
C PHE A 32 -1.80 6.27 -11.81
N PHE A 33 -2.59 6.87 -12.69
CA PHE A 33 -2.17 8.03 -13.47
C PHE A 33 -1.86 9.24 -12.59
N MET A 34 -2.66 9.50 -11.55
CA MET A 34 -2.41 10.59 -10.59
C MET A 34 -1.08 10.41 -9.87
N PHE A 35 -0.76 9.20 -9.41
CA PHE A 35 0.52 8.89 -8.77
C PHE A 35 1.68 8.97 -9.75
N ALA A 36 1.55 8.45 -10.96
CA ALA A 36 2.57 8.55 -11.99
C ALA A 36 2.85 10.03 -12.34
N MET A 37 1.81 10.85 -12.47
CA MET A 37 1.93 12.30 -12.67
C MET A 37 2.72 12.98 -11.57
N PHE A 38 2.48 12.60 -10.32
CA PHE A 38 3.19 13.13 -9.17
C PHE A 38 4.67 12.72 -9.19
N ILE A 39 4.97 11.44 -9.40
CA ILE A 39 6.34 10.91 -9.42
C ILE A 39 7.20 11.53 -10.53
N PHE A 40 6.62 11.73 -11.71
CA PHE A 40 7.32 12.29 -12.87
C PHE A 40 7.24 13.82 -12.97
N HIS A 41 6.81 14.50 -11.89
CA HIS A 41 6.69 15.95 -11.88
C HIS A 41 8.08 16.63 -11.98
N PRO A 42 8.29 17.62 -12.88
CA PRO A 42 9.60 18.26 -13.09
C PRO A 42 10.21 18.89 -11.85
N ALA A 43 9.38 19.50 -10.98
CA ALA A 43 9.82 20.05 -9.70
C ALA A 43 10.43 19.01 -8.74
N LEU A 44 10.12 17.71 -8.93
CA LEU A 44 10.70 16.63 -8.13
C LEU A 44 11.98 16.04 -8.78
N GLU A 45 12.27 16.37 -10.04
CA GLU A 45 13.54 16.00 -10.69
C GLU A 45 14.70 16.90 -10.21
N THR A 46 14.41 18.14 -9.79
CA THR A 46 15.38 19.16 -9.42
C THR A 46 15.35 19.44 -7.91
N GLY A 47 15.91 18.52 -7.11
CA GLY A 47 16.53 18.90 -5.82
C GLY A 47 15.72 18.84 -4.53
N TYR A 48 14.45 18.41 -4.51
CA TYR A 48 13.64 18.44 -3.27
C TYR A 48 13.39 17.09 -2.60
N MET A 49 13.68 15.97 -3.27
CA MET A 49 13.33 14.63 -2.78
C MET A 49 14.57 13.88 -2.29
N ASN A 50 14.68 13.63 -0.98
CA ASN A 50 15.65 12.68 -0.45
C ASN A 50 15.50 11.33 -1.19
N ASN A 51 16.62 10.64 -1.47
CA ASN A 51 16.65 9.31 -2.07
C ASN A 51 15.67 8.32 -1.40
N ILE A 52 15.40 8.49 -0.11
CA ILE A 52 14.43 7.69 0.65
C ILE A 52 12.98 7.96 0.20
N ALA A 53 12.58 9.23 0.08
CA ALA A 53 11.21 9.59 -0.32
C ALA A 53 10.92 9.18 -1.77
N LYS A 54 11.90 9.33 -2.67
CA LYS A 54 11.77 8.84 -4.06
C LYS A 54 11.58 7.32 -4.12
N LYS A 55 12.34 6.56 -3.34
CA LYS A 55 12.17 5.09 -3.23
C LYS A 55 10.79 4.72 -2.66
N GLY A 56 10.30 5.46 -1.66
CA GLY A 56 8.98 5.27 -1.08
C GLY A 56 7.84 5.50 -2.08
N MET A 57 7.95 6.52 -2.92
CA MET A 57 6.95 6.79 -3.96
C MET A 57 6.94 5.73 -5.07
N VAL A 58 8.11 5.27 -5.52
CA VAL A 58 8.20 4.14 -6.48
C VAL A 58 7.61 2.87 -5.90
N PHE A 59 7.83 2.62 -4.60
CA PHE A 59 7.20 1.49 -3.92
C PHE A 59 5.66 1.63 -3.89
N ALA A 60 5.14 2.82 -3.59
CA ALA A 60 3.70 3.09 -3.63
C ALA A 60 3.11 2.87 -5.04
N GLU A 61 3.81 3.28 -6.09
CA GLU A 61 3.39 3.03 -7.48
C GLU A 61 3.31 1.52 -7.78
N TRP A 62 4.29 0.73 -7.34
CA TRP A 62 4.25 -0.72 -7.45
C TRP A 62 3.06 -1.35 -6.71
N VAL A 63 2.75 -0.87 -5.51
CA VAL A 63 1.57 -1.32 -4.74
C VAL A 63 0.28 -1.01 -5.51
N ILE A 64 0.15 0.20 -6.06
CA ILE A 64 -1.02 0.61 -6.86
C ILE A 64 -1.12 -0.22 -8.14
N PHE A 65 0.01 -0.53 -8.79
CA PHE A 65 0.03 -1.40 -9.97
C PHE A 65 -0.51 -2.79 -9.65
N VAL A 66 0.04 -3.47 -8.63
CA VAL A 66 -0.44 -4.80 -8.20
C VAL A 66 -1.92 -4.74 -7.82
N PHE A 67 -2.34 -3.69 -7.12
CA PHE A 67 -3.75 -3.50 -6.77
C PHE A 67 -4.65 -3.33 -8.00
N SER A 68 -4.20 -2.57 -8.99
CA SER A 68 -4.92 -2.36 -10.25
C SER A 68 -5.12 -3.68 -11.00
N ILE A 69 -4.11 -4.56 -11.03
CA ILE A 69 -4.23 -5.91 -11.60
C ILE A 69 -5.33 -6.70 -10.89
N LEU A 70 -5.29 -6.78 -9.56
CA LEU A 70 -6.26 -7.54 -8.77
C LEU A 70 -7.68 -7.01 -8.98
N PHE A 71 -7.84 -5.69 -9.01
CA PHE A 71 -9.13 -5.03 -9.16
C PHE A 71 -9.72 -5.23 -10.56
N VAL A 72 -8.92 -5.03 -11.61
CA VAL A 72 -9.36 -5.26 -13.00
C VAL A 72 -9.70 -6.74 -13.21
N LEU A 73 -8.89 -7.68 -12.70
CA LEU A 73 -9.15 -9.11 -12.82
C LEU A 73 -10.45 -9.51 -12.10
N TYR A 74 -10.68 -8.98 -10.90
CA TYR A 74 -11.93 -9.20 -10.18
C TYR A 74 -13.13 -8.65 -10.94
N SER A 75 -13.04 -7.43 -11.46
CA SER A 75 -14.13 -6.77 -12.17
C SER A 75 -14.49 -7.46 -13.48
N VAL A 76 -13.49 -7.92 -14.25
CA VAL A 76 -13.73 -8.77 -15.44
C VAL A 76 -14.39 -10.09 -15.03
N SER A 77 -13.91 -10.74 -13.96
CA SER A 77 -14.48 -12.01 -13.48
C SER A 77 -15.95 -11.85 -13.04
N ALA A 78 -16.25 -10.76 -12.33
CA ALA A 78 -17.60 -10.43 -11.88
C ALA A 78 -18.52 -10.14 -13.08
N PHE A 79 -18.03 -9.34 -14.04
CA PHE A 79 -18.73 -9.03 -15.29
C PHE A 79 -19.11 -10.31 -16.05
N LEU A 80 -18.16 -11.22 -16.28
CA LEU A 80 -18.41 -12.47 -16.99
C LEU A 80 -19.38 -13.40 -16.25
N LYS A 81 -19.31 -13.42 -14.91
CA LYS A 81 -20.23 -14.23 -14.09
C LYS A 81 -21.69 -13.82 -14.30
N THR A 82 -21.96 -12.52 -14.50
CA THR A 82 -23.32 -12.02 -14.77
C THR A 82 -23.83 -12.37 -16.16
N ARG A 83 -22.94 -12.63 -17.12
CA ARG A 83 -23.27 -12.86 -18.54
C ARG A 83 -23.15 -14.30 -19.01
N LYS A 84 -22.90 -15.24 -18.10
CA LYS A 84 -22.81 -16.68 -18.42
C LYS A 84 -24.06 -17.20 -19.15
N SER A 85 -25.25 -16.71 -18.79
CA SER A 85 -26.51 -17.08 -19.45
C SER A 85 -26.57 -16.62 -20.90
N GLU A 86 -26.10 -15.41 -21.21
CA GLU A 86 -26.06 -14.86 -22.57
C GLU A 86 -25.11 -15.67 -23.46
N PHE A 87 -23.94 -16.04 -22.93
CA PHE A 87 -22.99 -16.90 -23.62
C PHE A 87 -23.54 -18.31 -23.86
N GLY A 88 -24.33 -18.84 -22.92
CA GLY A 88 -25.07 -20.09 -23.12
C GLY A 88 -26.05 -20.02 -24.29
N ILE A 89 -26.87 -18.96 -24.37
CA ILE A 89 -27.85 -18.77 -25.47
C ILE A 89 -27.14 -18.68 -26.83
N LEU A 90 -26.06 -17.89 -26.92
CA LEU A 90 -25.26 -17.76 -28.15
C LEU A 90 -24.66 -19.11 -28.58
N THR A 91 -24.27 -19.95 -27.62
CA THR A 91 -23.72 -21.28 -27.91
C THR A 91 -24.78 -22.24 -28.44
N ILE A 92 -26.03 -22.20 -27.93
CA ILE A 92 -27.16 -22.97 -28.51
C ILE A 92 -27.47 -22.52 -29.95
N GLN A 93 -27.36 -21.21 -30.22
CA GLN A 93 -27.59 -20.66 -31.55
C GLN A 93 -26.47 -21.00 -32.56
N GLY A 94 -25.47 -21.79 -32.16
CA GLY A 94 -24.41 -22.27 -33.04
C GLY A 94 -23.16 -21.38 -33.07
N ALA A 95 -23.00 -20.43 -32.13
CA ALA A 95 -21.77 -19.66 -32.03
C ALA A 95 -20.60 -20.58 -31.67
N SER A 96 -19.55 -20.57 -32.49
CA SER A 96 -18.34 -21.35 -32.21
C SER A 96 -17.61 -20.80 -30.97
N PRO A 97 -16.88 -21.63 -30.21
CA PRO A 97 -16.06 -21.18 -29.09
C PRO A 97 -15.04 -20.09 -29.48
N LYS A 98 -14.56 -20.10 -30.73
CA LYS A 98 -13.66 -19.08 -31.28
C LYS A 98 -14.36 -17.73 -31.47
N GLN A 99 -15.61 -17.73 -31.95
CA GLN A 99 -16.42 -16.51 -32.09
C GLN A 99 -16.79 -15.92 -30.73
N LEU A 100 -17.17 -16.76 -29.77
CA LEU A 100 -17.45 -16.31 -28.40
C LEU A 100 -16.22 -15.68 -27.74
N ARG A 101 -15.05 -16.31 -27.94
CA ARG A 101 -13.76 -15.81 -27.49
C ARG A 101 -13.44 -14.43 -28.07
N LEU A 102 -13.58 -14.29 -29.39
CA LEU A 102 -13.33 -13.02 -30.08
C LEU A 102 -14.29 -11.92 -29.60
N LEU A 103 -15.55 -12.27 -29.33
CA LEU A 103 -16.57 -11.33 -28.85
C LEU A 103 -16.17 -10.75 -27.49
N ILE A 104 -15.85 -11.63 -26.54
CA ILE A 104 -15.45 -11.25 -25.18
C ILE A 104 -14.17 -10.41 -25.21
N THR A 105 -13.20 -10.78 -26.05
CA THR A 105 -11.97 -10.00 -26.21
C THR A 105 -12.24 -8.60 -26.74
N LEU A 106 -13.06 -8.46 -27.79
CA LEU A 106 -13.41 -7.15 -28.32
C LEU A 106 -14.15 -6.30 -27.29
N GLU A 107 -15.12 -6.88 -26.57
CA GLU A 107 -15.85 -6.17 -25.51
C GLU A 107 -14.90 -5.67 -24.41
N ASN A 108 -14.01 -6.53 -23.91
CA ASN A 108 -13.04 -6.16 -22.88
C ASN A 108 -12.06 -5.07 -23.37
N VAL A 109 -11.59 -5.15 -24.62
CA VAL A 109 -10.67 -4.14 -25.19
C VAL A 109 -11.38 -2.81 -25.37
N PHE A 110 -12.63 -2.78 -25.87
CA PHE A 110 -13.38 -1.53 -26.01
C PHE A 110 -13.61 -0.85 -24.66
N ILE A 111 -14.01 -1.62 -23.65
CA ILE A 111 -14.23 -1.09 -22.30
C ILE A 111 -12.91 -0.65 -21.67
N GLY A 112 -11.84 -1.42 -21.86
CA GLY A 112 -10.49 -1.09 -21.37
C GLY A 112 -9.99 0.22 -21.96
N LEU A 113 -10.10 0.40 -23.27
CA LEU A 113 -9.74 1.66 -23.95
C LEU A 113 -10.58 2.84 -23.44
N ALA A 114 -11.90 2.67 -23.34
CA ALA A 114 -12.77 3.70 -22.78
C ALA A 114 -12.38 4.04 -21.33
N SER A 115 -12.04 3.04 -20.52
CA SER A 115 -11.62 3.21 -19.12
C SER A 115 -10.28 3.93 -19.01
N ILE A 116 -9.34 3.67 -19.93
CA ILE A 116 -8.05 4.37 -19.96
C ILE A 116 -8.28 5.86 -20.24
N VAL A 117 -9.05 6.17 -21.28
CA VAL A 117 -9.34 7.57 -21.66
C VAL A 117 -10.00 8.30 -20.50
N THR A 118 -11.06 7.73 -19.91
CA THR A 118 -11.78 8.41 -18.83
C THR A 118 -11.02 8.44 -17.52
N GLY A 119 -10.20 7.43 -17.23
CA GLY A 119 -9.31 7.42 -16.07
C GLY A 119 -8.24 8.51 -16.17
N ILE A 120 -7.66 8.72 -17.35
CA ILE A 120 -6.70 9.81 -17.57
C ILE A 120 -7.38 11.18 -17.45
N ILE A 121 -8.57 11.35 -18.03
CA ILE A 121 -9.33 12.60 -17.91
C ILE A 121 -9.67 12.87 -16.44
N GLY A 122 -10.22 11.89 -15.73
CA GLY A 122 -10.55 12.02 -14.31
C GLY A 122 -9.31 12.28 -13.46
N GLY A 123 -8.19 11.63 -13.78
CA GLY A 123 -6.93 11.79 -13.06
C GLY A 123 -6.32 13.17 -13.29
N THR A 124 -6.44 13.72 -14.50
CA THR A 124 -6.02 15.09 -14.82
C THR A 124 -6.88 16.11 -14.07
N VAL A 125 -8.21 15.91 -14.03
CA VAL A 125 -9.13 16.81 -13.31
C VAL A 125 -8.84 16.82 -11.81
N LEU A 126 -8.57 15.65 -11.21
CA LEU A 126 -8.27 15.53 -9.78
C LEU A 126 -6.79 15.77 -9.43
N ALA A 127 -5.91 15.89 -10.43
CA ALA A 127 -4.47 16.05 -10.23
C ALA A 127 -4.14 17.27 -9.38
N LYS A 128 -4.80 18.41 -9.63
CA LYS A 128 -4.57 19.64 -8.86
C LYS A 128 -4.85 19.41 -7.37
N LEU A 129 -5.96 18.76 -7.03
CA LEU A 129 -6.31 18.43 -5.65
C LEU A 129 -5.27 17.50 -5.01
N PHE A 130 -4.81 16.49 -5.77
CA PHE A 130 -3.80 15.55 -5.31
C PHE A 130 -2.44 16.20 -5.11
N PHE A 131 -2.03 17.10 -6.01
CA PHE A 131 -0.79 17.86 -5.92
C PHE A 131 -0.80 18.81 -4.73
N THR A 132 -1.89 19.53 -4.49
CA THR A 132 -2.02 20.40 -3.31
C THR A 132 -2.02 19.60 -2.01
N ALA A 133 -2.72 18.47 -1.96
CA ALA A 133 -2.70 17.60 -0.78
C ALA A 133 -1.30 16.98 -0.56
N GLY A 134 -0.67 16.51 -1.63
CA GLY A 134 0.68 15.95 -1.58
C GLY A 134 1.73 16.98 -1.19
N SER A 135 1.66 18.20 -1.72
CA SER A 135 2.57 19.29 -1.36
C SER A 135 2.42 19.73 0.09
N TYR A 136 1.19 19.77 0.59
CA TYR A 136 0.92 20.05 2.01
C TYR A 136 1.52 18.98 2.94
N ILE A 137 1.42 17.70 2.57
CA ILE A 137 1.97 16.59 3.37
C ILE A 137 3.50 16.60 3.39
N VAL A 138 4.12 16.99 2.27
CA VAL A 138 5.60 17.04 2.12
C VAL A 138 6.14 18.44 2.46
N GLU A 139 5.31 19.36 2.97
CA GLU A 139 5.70 20.72 3.36
C GLU A 139 6.46 21.48 2.26
N MET A 140 6.02 21.30 1.01
CA MET A 140 6.59 21.95 -0.18
C MET A 140 5.62 22.95 -0.79
N GLU A 141 6.15 23.87 -1.61
CA GLU A 141 5.33 24.78 -2.39
C GLU A 141 4.33 24.02 -3.28
N PRO A 142 3.13 24.58 -3.52
CA PRO A 142 2.11 23.92 -4.32
C PRO A 142 2.63 23.58 -5.72
N LEU A 143 2.60 22.29 -6.06
CA LEU A 143 2.98 21.80 -7.38
C LEU A 143 1.96 22.27 -8.43
N GLU A 144 2.45 22.86 -9.51
CA GLU A 144 1.63 23.28 -10.65
C GLU A 144 1.17 22.10 -11.51
N LEU A 145 0.09 22.28 -12.28
CA LEU A 145 -0.35 21.26 -13.22
C LEU A 145 0.48 21.36 -14.50
N TYR A 146 1.20 20.28 -14.84
CA TYR A 146 2.00 20.19 -16.06
C TYR A 146 1.41 19.14 -17.02
N PHE A 147 1.87 19.12 -18.27
CA PHE A 147 1.48 18.10 -19.24
C PHE A 147 2.40 16.86 -19.16
N PRO A 148 1.90 15.70 -18.68
CA PRO A 148 2.76 14.61 -18.25
C PRO A 148 3.01 13.54 -19.33
N LEU A 149 3.79 13.88 -20.38
CA LEU A 149 4.07 12.94 -21.47
C LEU A 149 4.63 11.58 -20.99
N LYS A 150 5.54 11.61 -20.00
CA LYS A 150 6.12 10.39 -19.41
C LYS A 150 5.05 9.54 -18.70
N ALA A 151 4.23 10.16 -17.85
CA ALA A 151 3.19 9.45 -17.10
C ALA A 151 2.09 8.88 -18.01
N LEU A 152 1.73 9.60 -19.08
CA LEU A 152 0.81 9.10 -20.11
C LEU A 152 1.36 7.85 -20.81
N GLY A 153 2.63 7.89 -21.23
CA GLY A 153 3.28 6.76 -21.90
C GLY A 153 3.32 5.50 -21.03
N ILE A 154 3.69 5.64 -19.76
CA ILE A 154 3.76 4.52 -18.81
C ILE A 154 2.35 3.98 -18.49
N THR A 155 1.39 4.87 -18.25
CA THR A 155 0.02 4.46 -17.92
C THR A 155 -0.65 3.72 -19.07
N ILE A 156 -0.59 4.30 -20.28
CA ILE A 156 -1.24 3.74 -21.46
C ILE A 156 -0.44 2.53 -21.95
N GLY A 157 0.81 2.74 -22.36
CA GLY A 157 1.62 1.73 -23.05
C GLY A 157 2.33 0.75 -22.13
N GLY A 158 2.78 1.21 -20.97
CA GLY A 158 3.53 0.37 -20.02
C GLY A 158 2.65 -0.57 -19.20
N VAL A 159 1.48 -0.11 -18.76
CA VAL A 159 0.69 -0.78 -17.73
C VAL A 159 -0.68 -1.24 -18.22
N PHE A 160 -1.61 -0.32 -18.51
CA PHE A 160 -3.02 -0.70 -18.65
C PHE A 160 -3.36 -1.37 -19.97
N LEU A 161 -2.76 -0.94 -21.08
CA LEU A 161 -3.03 -1.57 -22.38
C LEU A 161 -2.54 -3.03 -22.43
N PRO A 162 -1.30 -3.36 -22.01
CA PRO A 162 -0.88 -4.75 -21.82
C PRO A 162 -1.78 -5.50 -20.82
N LEU A 163 -2.16 -4.86 -19.71
CA LEU A 163 -3.00 -5.46 -18.68
C LEU A 163 -4.37 -5.92 -19.22
N PHE A 164 -5.08 -5.06 -19.96
CA PHE A 164 -6.39 -5.42 -20.54
C PHE A 164 -6.25 -6.53 -21.57
N VAL A 165 -5.20 -6.52 -22.39
CA VAL A 165 -4.93 -7.59 -23.35
C VAL A 165 -4.67 -8.91 -22.63
N LEU A 166 -3.76 -8.92 -21.64
CA LEU A 166 -3.41 -10.12 -20.87
C LEU A 166 -4.62 -10.66 -20.11
N ILE A 167 -5.34 -9.82 -19.37
CA ILE A 167 -6.54 -10.24 -18.62
C ILE A 167 -7.61 -10.75 -19.57
N SER A 168 -7.77 -10.14 -20.74
CA SER A 168 -8.67 -10.65 -21.75
C SER A 168 -8.26 -12.05 -22.23
N GLN A 169 -6.97 -12.38 -22.33
CA GLN A 169 -6.53 -13.73 -22.68
C GLN A 169 -6.71 -14.73 -21.54
N PHE A 170 -6.34 -14.36 -20.31
CA PHE A 170 -6.53 -15.20 -19.11
C PHE A 170 -8.00 -15.56 -18.87
N THR A 171 -8.89 -14.61 -19.09
CA THR A 171 -10.34 -14.81 -19.06
C THR A 171 -10.82 -15.97 -19.94
N LEU A 172 -10.20 -16.14 -21.12
CA LEU A 172 -10.61 -17.13 -22.11
C LEU A 172 -10.22 -18.55 -21.69
N PHE A 173 -9.12 -18.70 -20.95
CA PHE A 173 -8.73 -19.97 -20.35
C PHE A 173 -9.72 -20.41 -19.25
N ILE A 174 -10.18 -19.47 -18.43
CA ILE A 174 -11.14 -19.74 -17.36
C ILE A 174 -12.49 -20.22 -17.94
N ILE A 175 -12.98 -19.58 -19.00
CA ILE A 175 -14.25 -19.97 -19.64
C ILE A 175 -14.16 -21.33 -20.34
N HIS A 176 -13.00 -21.67 -20.93
CA HIS A 176 -12.82 -22.95 -21.61
C HIS A 176 -12.89 -24.17 -20.67
N SER A 177 -12.50 -24.00 -19.39
CA SER A 177 -12.57 -25.07 -18.39
C SER A 177 -13.97 -25.38 -17.87
N GLU A 178 -14.97 -24.53 -18.16
CA GLU A 178 -16.36 -24.78 -17.76
C GLU A 178 -17.11 -25.44 -18.92
N GLU A 179 -17.51 -26.70 -18.71
CA GLU A 179 -18.31 -27.51 -19.64
C GLU A 179 -19.48 -26.67 -20.21
N VAL A 180 -19.74 -26.74 -21.52
CA VAL A 180 -20.81 -25.96 -22.18
C VAL A 180 -22.17 -26.14 -21.48
N VAL A 181 -22.43 -27.33 -20.94
CA VAL A 181 -23.62 -27.65 -20.12
C VAL A 181 -23.67 -26.89 -18.79
N SER A 182 -22.52 -26.55 -18.20
CA SER A 182 -22.42 -25.71 -17.01
C SER A 182 -22.67 -24.22 -17.28
N LEU A 183 -22.27 -23.72 -18.46
CA LEU A 183 -22.59 -22.37 -18.93
C LEU A 183 -24.09 -22.22 -19.21
N LEU A 184 -24.70 -23.25 -19.82
CA LEU A 184 -26.12 -23.30 -20.17
C LEU A 184 -27.07 -23.36 -18.97
N LYS A 185 -26.70 -24.10 -17.92
CA LYS A 185 -27.48 -24.11 -16.67
C LYS A 185 -27.29 -22.83 -15.84
N GLY A 186 -26.37 -21.94 -16.24
CA GLY A 186 -26.15 -20.64 -15.60
C GLY A 186 -26.11 -20.72 -14.06
N SER A 187 -26.95 -19.91 -13.41
CA SER A 187 -27.16 -19.85 -11.96
C SER A 187 -28.16 -20.89 -11.40
N VAL A 188 -28.72 -21.77 -12.24
CA VAL A 188 -29.84 -22.68 -11.88
C VAL A 188 -29.34 -24.07 -11.43
N LYS A 189 -28.03 -24.36 -11.50
CA LYS A 189 -27.50 -25.56 -10.80
C LYS A 189 -27.66 -25.35 -9.28
N PRO A 190 -28.24 -26.32 -8.54
CA PRO A 190 -28.29 -26.22 -7.09
C PRO A 190 -26.87 -26.04 -6.56
N LYS A 191 -26.61 -24.89 -5.92
CA LYS A 191 -25.28 -24.55 -5.40
C LYS A 191 -24.88 -25.62 -4.40
N ARG A 192 -23.91 -26.46 -4.77
CA ARG A 192 -23.33 -27.47 -3.88
C ARG A 192 -22.90 -26.78 -2.59
N GLU A 193 -23.20 -27.38 -1.45
CA GLU A 193 -22.83 -26.81 -0.14
C GLU A 193 -21.32 -26.49 -0.12
N PRO A 194 -20.91 -25.27 0.27
CA PRO A 194 -19.51 -24.89 0.34
C PRO A 194 -18.75 -25.85 1.25
N LYS A 195 -17.86 -26.66 0.68
CA LYS A 195 -17.00 -27.57 1.43
C LYS A 195 -15.65 -26.87 1.67
N PRO A 196 -15.38 -26.38 2.90
CA PRO A 196 -14.06 -25.86 3.21
C PRO A 196 -13.07 -27.00 3.30
N SER A 197 -11.83 -26.74 2.88
CA SER A 197 -10.73 -27.65 3.15
C SER A 197 -10.18 -27.38 4.54
N ILE A 198 -10.31 -28.36 5.44
CA ILE A 198 -9.84 -28.30 6.82
C ILE A 198 -8.32 -28.02 6.91
N PRO A 199 -7.43 -28.71 6.18
CA PRO A 199 -5.98 -28.42 6.28
C PRO A 199 -5.64 -27.00 5.86
N PHE A 200 -6.26 -26.47 4.81
CA PHE A 200 -6.06 -25.07 4.40
C PHE A 200 -6.66 -24.05 5.38
N SER A 201 -7.70 -24.44 6.13
CA SER A 201 -8.26 -23.60 7.19
C SER A 201 -7.30 -23.49 8.38
N ILE A 202 -6.69 -24.61 8.79
CA ILE A 202 -5.65 -24.63 9.83
C ILE A 202 -4.42 -23.85 9.35
N LEU A 203 -3.98 -24.06 8.11
CA LEU A 203 -2.86 -23.34 7.53
C LEU A 203 -3.10 -21.82 7.51
N GLY A 204 -4.31 -21.37 7.13
CA GLY A 204 -4.68 -19.96 7.20
C GLY A 204 -4.64 -19.37 8.61
N MET A 205 -5.09 -20.15 9.60
CA MET A 205 -4.99 -19.77 11.02
C MET A 205 -3.53 -19.65 11.48
N MET A 206 -2.67 -20.59 11.07
CA MET A 206 -1.24 -20.56 11.39
C MET A 206 -0.53 -19.38 10.73
N PHE A 207 -0.82 -19.07 9.46
CA PHE A 207 -0.21 -17.93 8.78
C PHE A 207 -0.62 -16.58 9.38
N LEU A 208 -1.91 -16.39 9.72
CA LEU A 208 -2.36 -15.18 10.39
C LEU A 208 -1.81 -15.09 11.82
N GLY A 209 -1.98 -16.15 12.62
CA GLY A 209 -1.49 -16.19 14.00
C GLY A 209 0.03 -16.04 14.09
N GLY A 210 0.76 -16.70 13.20
CA GLY A 210 2.22 -16.60 13.10
C GLY A 210 2.69 -15.23 12.63
N GLY A 211 2.02 -14.64 11.63
CA GLY A 211 2.32 -13.28 11.16
C GLY A 211 2.13 -12.23 12.25
N PHE A 212 0.99 -12.25 12.95
CA PHE A 212 0.73 -11.34 14.07
C PHE A 212 1.62 -11.65 15.28
N GLY A 213 1.89 -12.93 15.57
CA GLY A 213 2.79 -13.33 16.65
C GLY A 213 4.22 -12.84 16.42
N LEU A 214 4.74 -12.99 15.19
CA LEU A 214 6.05 -12.45 14.82
C LEU A 214 6.08 -10.93 14.97
N ALA A 215 5.02 -10.21 14.56
CA ALA A 215 4.96 -8.76 14.72
C ALA A 215 4.95 -8.28 16.18
N LEU A 216 4.44 -9.09 17.11
CA LEU A 216 4.36 -8.74 18.54
C LEU A 216 5.60 -9.16 19.34
N PHE A 217 6.19 -10.31 19.02
CA PHE A 217 7.24 -10.92 19.84
C PHE A 217 8.64 -10.86 19.21
N ALA A 218 8.75 -10.84 17.89
CA ALA A 218 10.01 -10.64 17.21
C ALA A 218 10.17 -9.15 16.88
N GLY A 219 11.31 -8.55 17.23
CA GLY A 219 11.63 -7.20 16.78
C GLY A 219 11.48 -7.10 15.24
N ILE A 220 11.00 -5.96 14.77
CA ILE A 220 10.75 -5.74 13.34
C ILE A 220 12.07 -5.33 12.69
N ASP A 221 12.63 -6.22 11.87
CA ASP A 221 13.70 -5.93 10.91
C ASP A 221 13.12 -6.01 9.49
N ILE A 222 13.84 -5.49 8.50
CA ILE A 222 13.40 -5.50 7.09
C ILE A 222 13.08 -6.93 6.62
N GLY A 223 13.91 -7.91 7.01
CA GLY A 223 13.68 -9.32 6.67
C GLY A 223 12.40 -9.89 7.32
N SER A 224 12.17 -9.61 8.60
CA SER A 224 10.97 -10.09 9.30
C SER A 224 9.71 -9.39 8.83
N ALA A 225 9.78 -8.10 8.46
CA ALA A 225 8.66 -7.33 7.90
C ALA A 225 8.14 -7.92 6.58
N VAL A 226 9.03 -8.36 5.69
CA VAL A 226 8.64 -9.03 4.43
C VAL A 226 7.94 -10.35 4.73
N ILE A 227 8.49 -11.16 5.65
CA ILE A 227 7.89 -12.44 6.03
C ILE A 227 6.52 -12.23 6.67
N ILE A 228 6.36 -11.28 7.58
CA ILE A 228 5.08 -10.92 8.21
C ILE A 228 4.07 -10.51 7.14
N THR A 229 4.49 -9.69 6.17
CA THR A 229 3.62 -9.24 5.07
C THR A 229 3.16 -10.43 4.23
N VAL A 230 4.07 -11.31 3.80
CA VAL A 230 3.72 -12.49 2.98
C VAL A 230 2.79 -13.43 3.76
N CYS A 231 3.09 -13.70 5.03
CA CYS A 231 2.27 -14.53 5.91
C CYS A 231 0.87 -13.94 6.09
N THR A 232 0.74 -12.64 6.33
CA THR A 232 -0.55 -11.98 6.52
C THR A 232 -1.37 -11.93 5.22
N VAL A 233 -0.76 -11.72 4.05
CA VAL A 233 -1.45 -11.77 2.76
C VAL A 233 -2.00 -13.17 2.47
N ILE A 234 -1.16 -14.21 2.56
CA ILE A 234 -1.57 -15.60 2.33
C ILE A 234 -2.62 -16.03 3.36
N GLY A 235 -2.38 -15.70 4.63
CA GLY A 235 -3.28 -15.98 5.74
C GLY A 235 -4.66 -15.36 5.54
N THR A 236 -4.73 -14.10 5.09
CA THR A 236 -5.99 -13.40 4.84
C THR A 236 -6.76 -14.03 3.67
N TYR A 237 -6.08 -14.45 2.60
CA TYR A 237 -6.73 -15.16 1.50
C TYR A 237 -7.32 -16.50 1.94
N LEU A 238 -6.55 -17.30 2.69
CA LEU A 238 -7.02 -18.58 3.25
C LEU A 238 -8.13 -18.38 4.28
N PHE A 239 -8.09 -17.28 5.03
CA PHE A 239 -9.11 -16.91 6.00
C PHE A 239 -10.49 -16.77 5.33
N TYR A 240 -10.59 -15.93 4.29
CA TYR A 240 -11.85 -15.72 3.59
C TYR A 240 -12.25 -16.90 2.71
N SER A 241 -11.29 -17.60 2.10
CA SER A 241 -11.62 -18.69 1.16
C SER A 241 -11.96 -20.02 1.83
N GLN A 242 -11.41 -20.30 3.03
CA GLN A 242 -11.52 -21.59 3.72
C GLN A 242 -11.97 -21.46 5.18
N LEU A 243 -11.21 -20.73 6.01
CA LEU A 243 -11.40 -20.70 7.46
C LEU A 243 -12.77 -20.14 7.85
N SER A 244 -13.20 -19.05 7.24
CA SER A 244 -14.50 -18.42 7.49
C SER A 244 -15.67 -19.39 7.20
N VAL A 245 -15.59 -20.14 6.11
CA VAL A 245 -16.58 -21.17 5.74
C VAL A 245 -16.53 -22.35 6.72
N TRP A 246 -15.34 -22.73 7.18
CA TRP A 246 -15.17 -23.77 8.20
C TRP A 246 -15.75 -23.37 9.56
N VAL A 247 -15.54 -22.12 9.99
CA VAL A 247 -16.15 -21.56 11.20
C VAL A 247 -17.68 -21.58 11.11
N LEU A 248 -18.25 -21.15 9.98
CA LEU A 248 -19.71 -21.22 9.78
C LEU A 248 -20.25 -22.65 9.82
N LYS A 249 -19.46 -23.63 9.32
CA LYS A 249 -19.81 -25.05 9.42
C LYS A 249 -19.74 -25.58 10.87
N LEU A 250 -18.79 -25.10 11.67
CA LEU A 250 -18.73 -25.40 13.11
C LEU A 250 -19.94 -24.82 13.85
N LEU A 251 -20.34 -23.58 13.54
CA LEU A 251 -21.57 -22.98 14.08
C LEU A 251 -22.81 -23.81 13.71
N LYS A 252 -22.89 -24.31 12.47
CA LYS A 252 -23.97 -25.19 12.00
C LYS A 252 -24.01 -26.54 12.75
N ARG A 253 -22.87 -27.03 13.26
CA ARG A 253 -22.80 -28.26 14.06
C ARG A 253 -23.49 -28.12 15.42
N ASN A 254 -23.53 -26.91 15.98
CA ASN A 254 -24.24 -26.64 17.23
C ASN A 254 -25.75 -26.56 17.00
N LYS A 255 -26.43 -27.72 17.06
CA LYS A 255 -27.88 -27.84 16.79
C LYS A 255 -28.74 -26.91 17.64
N LYS A 256 -28.35 -26.61 18.89
CA LYS A 256 -29.09 -25.73 19.80
C LYS A 256 -29.09 -24.27 19.31
N PHE A 257 -27.95 -23.79 18.82
CA PHE A 257 -27.82 -22.45 18.26
C PHE A 257 -28.41 -22.37 16.84
N TYR A 258 -28.08 -23.34 15.99
CA TYR A 258 -28.45 -23.35 14.58
C TYR A 258 -29.97 -23.45 14.35
N ARG A 259 -30.70 -24.18 15.20
CA ARG A 259 -32.16 -24.35 15.08
C ARG A 259 -32.97 -23.27 15.79
N LYS A 260 -32.33 -22.29 16.45
CA LYS A 260 -33.04 -21.24 17.18
C LYS A 260 -33.48 -20.12 16.23
N GLY A 261 -34.79 -19.95 16.06
CA GLY A 261 -35.37 -18.86 15.26
C GLY A 261 -34.90 -18.86 13.80
N THR A 262 -34.47 -17.70 13.30
CA THR A 262 -34.01 -17.51 11.91
C THR A 262 -32.56 -17.94 11.65
N ASN A 263 -31.87 -18.47 12.66
CA ASN A 263 -30.46 -18.89 12.57
C ASN A 263 -30.19 -19.90 11.45
N LEU A 264 -31.15 -20.79 11.20
CA LEU A 264 -31.09 -21.77 10.13
C LEU A 264 -30.87 -21.10 8.75
N LEU A 265 -31.67 -20.07 8.48
CA LEU A 265 -31.73 -19.40 7.19
C LEU A 265 -30.51 -18.52 6.98
N TRP A 266 -30.21 -17.63 7.94
CA TRP A 266 -29.12 -16.67 7.74
C TRP A 266 -27.74 -17.34 7.78
N ILE A 267 -27.50 -18.38 8.59
CA ILE A 267 -26.19 -19.07 8.62
C ILE A 267 -25.94 -19.81 7.29
N SER A 268 -26.97 -20.49 6.78
CA SER A 268 -26.88 -21.20 5.49
C SER A 268 -26.58 -20.22 4.36
N ASP A 269 -27.33 -19.12 4.30
CA ASP A 269 -27.19 -18.09 3.30
C ASP A 269 -25.85 -17.34 3.41
N LEU A 270 -25.42 -16.99 4.63
CA LEU A 270 -24.12 -16.35 4.89
C LEU A 270 -22.95 -17.22 4.42
N MET A 271 -23.01 -18.54 4.63
CA MET A 271 -21.97 -19.46 4.18
C MET A 271 -21.79 -19.44 2.65
N TYR A 272 -22.88 -19.37 1.89
CA TYR A 272 -22.81 -19.19 0.44
C TYR A 272 -22.28 -17.81 0.06
N ARG A 273 -22.77 -16.74 0.70
CA ARG A 273 -22.31 -15.36 0.41
C ARG A 273 -20.83 -15.16 0.71
N VAL A 274 -20.33 -15.68 1.82
CA VAL A 274 -18.91 -15.62 2.18
C VAL A 274 -18.06 -16.38 1.17
N LYS A 275 -18.49 -17.59 0.76
CA LYS A 275 -17.75 -18.35 -0.26
C LYS A 275 -17.73 -17.66 -1.62
N ASP A 276 -18.88 -17.11 -2.05
CA ASP A 276 -19.01 -16.42 -3.34
C ASP A 276 -18.21 -15.12 -3.40
N ASN A 277 -18.10 -14.40 -2.27
CA ASN A 277 -17.45 -13.10 -2.18
C ASN A 277 -16.08 -13.11 -1.47
N ALA A 278 -15.52 -14.29 -1.19
CA ALA A 278 -14.26 -14.44 -0.47
C ALA A 278 -13.11 -13.60 -1.09
N ARG A 279 -13.05 -13.53 -2.42
CA ARG A 279 -12.06 -12.72 -3.15
C ARG A 279 -12.24 -11.22 -2.90
N LEU A 280 -13.49 -10.74 -2.85
CA LEU A 280 -13.80 -9.34 -2.59
C LEU A 280 -13.39 -8.96 -1.16
N PHE A 281 -13.78 -9.78 -0.18
CA PHE A 281 -13.40 -9.54 1.21
C PHE A 281 -11.88 -9.53 1.39
N PHE A 282 -11.16 -10.47 0.77
CA PHE A 282 -9.71 -10.46 0.76
C PHE A 282 -9.11 -9.16 0.22
N ILE A 283 -9.57 -8.70 -0.97
CA ILE A 283 -9.08 -7.47 -1.58
C ILE A 283 -9.33 -6.27 -0.65
N VAL A 284 -10.55 -6.12 -0.14
CA VAL A 284 -10.93 -5.00 0.76
C VAL A 284 -10.08 -5.00 2.03
N SER A 285 -9.85 -6.15 2.64
CA SER A 285 -9.04 -6.27 3.85
C SER A 285 -7.58 -5.91 3.62
N ILE A 286 -6.97 -6.39 2.53
CA ILE A 286 -5.57 -6.07 2.21
C ILE A 286 -5.40 -4.58 1.91
N VAL A 287 -6.31 -3.98 1.14
CA VAL A 287 -6.27 -2.53 0.86
C VAL A 287 -6.35 -1.73 2.15
N SER A 288 -7.30 -2.09 3.03
CA SER A 288 -7.48 -1.42 4.32
C SER A 288 -6.24 -1.59 5.19
N ALA A 289 -5.66 -2.79 5.25
CA ALA A 289 -4.45 -3.06 6.00
C ALA A 289 -3.26 -2.25 5.48
N VAL A 290 -3.03 -2.20 4.16
CA VAL A 290 -1.96 -1.41 3.56
C VAL A 290 -2.16 0.08 3.83
N ALA A 291 -3.39 0.60 3.70
CA ALA A 291 -3.70 2.00 3.98
C ALA A 291 -3.46 2.35 5.45
N PHE A 292 -3.92 1.53 6.39
CA PHE A 292 -3.72 1.76 7.82
C PHE A 292 -2.25 1.62 8.23
N THR A 293 -1.54 0.61 7.72
CA THR A 293 -0.11 0.45 8.01
C THR A 293 0.70 1.60 7.43
N ALA A 294 0.45 2.02 6.18
CA ALA A 294 1.13 3.17 5.59
C ALA A 294 0.87 4.46 6.37
N THR A 295 -0.39 4.72 6.74
CA THR A 295 -0.77 5.90 7.54
C THR A 295 -0.14 5.84 8.93
N GLY A 296 -0.15 4.68 9.59
CA GLY A 296 0.45 4.48 10.90
C GLY A 296 1.97 4.62 10.90
N THR A 297 2.63 4.12 9.86
CA THR A 297 4.08 4.30 9.66
C THR A 297 4.40 5.78 9.44
N LEU A 298 3.65 6.47 8.57
CA LEU A 298 3.85 7.91 8.34
C LEU A 298 3.57 8.74 9.60
N ALA A 299 2.53 8.41 10.37
CA ALA A 299 2.22 9.10 11.62
C ALA A 299 3.31 8.87 12.68
N THR A 300 3.79 7.63 12.82
CA THR A 300 4.90 7.28 13.73
C THR A 300 6.19 7.96 13.29
N TYR A 301 6.51 7.93 11.99
CA TYR A 301 7.67 8.60 11.42
C TYR A 301 7.59 10.10 11.71
N LYS A 302 6.45 10.73 11.39
CA LYS A 302 6.21 12.13 11.74
C LYS A 302 6.44 12.34 13.23
N SER A 303 5.84 11.58 14.15
CA SER A 303 6.05 11.78 15.60
C SER A 303 7.50 11.57 16.08
N MET A 304 8.25 10.66 15.46
CA MET A 304 9.67 10.44 15.79
C MET A 304 10.54 11.63 15.35
N PHE A 305 10.24 12.24 14.20
CA PHE A 305 11.01 13.35 13.63
C PHE A 305 10.43 14.75 13.97
N THR A 306 9.17 14.84 14.41
CA THR A 306 8.52 16.07 14.95
C THR A 306 8.54 16.08 16.48
N THR A 307 9.40 15.27 17.12
CA THR A 307 9.77 15.57 18.51
C THR A 307 10.50 16.91 18.47
N GLU A 308 9.81 17.92 18.98
CA GLU A 308 10.09 19.35 18.95
C GLU A 308 11.56 19.71 19.28
N ASP A 309 12.03 20.75 18.59
CA ASP A 309 13.27 21.51 18.80
C ASP A 309 14.58 20.72 18.70
N SER A 310 15.04 20.44 17.46
CA SER A 310 16.48 20.61 17.27
C SER A 310 16.78 22.07 17.61
N LEU A 311 17.67 22.30 18.58
CA LEU A 311 18.08 23.66 18.99
C LEU A 311 18.61 24.49 17.81
N TYR A 312 18.91 23.82 16.70
CA TYR A 312 19.45 24.37 15.47
C TYR A 312 18.50 24.08 14.30
N GLU A 313 18.20 25.08 13.48
CA GLU A 313 17.38 24.95 12.27
C GLU A 313 18.08 24.12 11.18
N MET A 314 19.40 23.96 11.27
CA MET A 314 20.21 23.13 10.38
C MET A 314 21.32 22.43 11.15
N GLU A 315 21.39 21.10 11.02
CA GLU A 315 22.48 20.28 11.55
C GLU A 315 23.28 19.65 10.40
N PHE A 316 24.60 19.86 10.43
CA PHE A 316 25.53 19.24 9.48
C PHE A 316 26.38 18.19 10.21
N LEU A 317 26.06 16.91 9.99
CA LEU A 317 26.78 15.78 10.55
C LEU A 317 27.85 15.29 9.58
N SER A 318 29.13 15.50 9.94
CA SER A 318 30.28 14.99 9.19
C SER A 318 30.97 13.88 10.00
N TYR A 319 31.15 12.72 9.37
CA TYR A 319 31.94 11.62 9.92
C TYR A 319 33.43 11.84 9.65
N SER A 320 34.30 11.33 10.51
CA SER A 320 35.76 11.46 10.37
C SER A 320 36.34 10.85 9.08
N SER A 321 35.56 10.03 8.37
CA SER A 321 35.89 9.47 7.05
C SER A 321 35.60 10.41 5.88
N ASN A 322 34.90 11.53 6.10
CA ASN A 322 34.54 12.50 5.07
C ASN A 322 35.74 13.37 4.71
N LYS A 323 36.22 13.25 3.46
CA LYS A 323 37.34 14.06 2.95
C LYS A 323 36.90 15.43 2.43
N ASP A 324 35.59 15.60 2.17
CA ASP A 324 35.03 16.76 1.50
C ASP A 324 34.30 17.71 2.48
N GLU A 325 34.49 17.53 3.79
CA GLU A 325 33.84 18.33 4.85
C GLU A 325 34.02 19.84 4.63
N ASN A 326 35.24 20.27 4.31
CA ASN A 326 35.55 21.68 4.13
C ASN A 326 34.89 22.28 2.87
N GLU A 327 34.81 21.51 1.78
CA GLU A 327 34.15 21.97 0.56
C GLU A 327 32.63 22.10 0.77
N GLN A 328 32.03 21.14 1.48
CA GLN A 328 30.61 21.15 1.82
C GLN A 328 30.25 22.31 2.76
N LEU A 329 31.07 22.57 3.77
CA LEU A 329 30.88 23.73 4.68
C LEU A 329 31.01 25.06 3.95
N THR A 330 32.00 25.18 3.05
CA THR A 330 32.20 26.39 2.25
C THR A 330 31.02 26.65 1.32
N TYR A 331 30.48 25.60 0.70
CA TYR A 331 29.28 25.71 -0.14
C TYR A 331 28.06 26.18 0.66
N ILE A 332 27.83 25.63 1.86
CA ILE A 332 26.72 26.04 2.73
C ILE A 332 26.85 27.52 3.12
N GLN A 333 28.03 27.97 3.52
CA GLN A 333 28.29 29.37 3.87
C GLN A 333 28.03 30.31 2.69
N GLN A 334 28.52 29.97 1.49
CA GLN A 334 28.26 30.75 0.27
C GLN A 334 26.76 30.87 -0.06
N GLN A 335 25.96 29.82 0.21
CA GLN A 335 24.52 29.87 -0.01
C GLN A 335 23.80 30.78 1.00
N PHE A 336 24.25 30.80 2.26
CA PHE A 336 23.72 31.74 3.26
C PHE A 336 24.06 33.18 2.94
N GLU A 337 25.30 33.46 2.51
CA GLU A 337 25.72 34.80 2.07
C GLU A 337 24.95 35.26 0.84
N GLN A 338 24.76 34.39 -0.17
CA GLN A 338 23.97 34.73 -1.38
C GLN A 338 22.50 35.07 -1.07
N LYS A 339 21.93 34.43 -0.06
CA LYS A 339 20.54 34.65 0.37
C LYS A 339 20.42 35.67 1.51
N ASN A 340 21.54 36.25 1.95
CA ASN A 340 21.61 37.26 3.01
C ASN A 340 20.97 36.78 4.34
N ILE A 341 21.29 35.54 4.73
CA ILE A 341 20.79 34.88 5.95
C ILE A 341 21.84 35.02 7.05
N ASP A 342 21.50 35.65 8.16
CA ASP A 342 22.34 35.71 9.36
C ASP A 342 22.43 34.33 10.01
N TYR A 343 23.65 33.87 10.36
CA TYR A 343 23.87 32.56 10.96
C TYR A 343 24.92 32.61 12.08
N GLU A 344 24.72 31.79 13.12
CA GLU A 344 25.72 31.50 14.15
C GLU A 344 26.18 30.05 14.04
N GLN A 345 27.48 29.83 13.91
CA GLN A 345 28.05 28.48 13.77
C GLN A 345 28.58 27.95 15.11
N SER A 346 28.07 26.79 15.53
CA SER A 346 28.60 26.03 16.67
C SER A 346 29.19 24.70 16.20
N LYS A 347 30.52 24.54 16.28
CA LYS A 347 31.21 23.28 15.98
C LYS A 347 31.53 22.53 17.27
N PHE A 348 31.08 21.29 17.35
CA PHE A 348 31.41 20.37 18.43
C PHE A 348 31.79 19.00 17.88
N LYS A 349 32.59 18.25 18.64
CA LYS A 349 32.93 16.87 18.30
C LYS A 349 32.07 15.94 19.13
N ALA A 350 31.35 15.06 18.45
CA ALA A 350 30.58 14.00 19.08
C ALA A 350 31.22 12.64 18.76
N ILE A 351 31.18 11.72 19.72
CA ILE A 351 31.56 10.33 19.53
C ILE A 351 30.28 9.50 19.52
N GLU A 352 30.03 8.78 18.43
CA GLU A 352 28.91 7.84 18.35
C GLU A 352 29.28 6.54 19.08
N THR A 353 28.48 6.14 20.07
CA THR A 353 28.63 4.89 20.82
C THR A 353 27.33 4.11 20.83
N GLY A 354 27.39 2.78 20.85
CA GLY A 354 26.19 1.92 20.85
C GLY A 354 25.65 1.70 22.27
N GLN A 355 24.34 1.84 22.46
CA GLN A 355 23.69 1.49 23.72
C GLN A 355 23.12 0.06 23.69
N GLY A 356 23.68 -0.82 24.51
CA GLY A 356 23.13 -2.16 24.79
C GLY A 356 23.11 -3.13 23.60
N SER A 357 22.36 -4.22 23.72
CA SER A 357 22.26 -5.30 22.73
C SER A 357 21.58 -4.90 21.41
N SER A 358 20.95 -3.72 21.34
CA SER A 358 20.24 -3.22 20.16
C SER A 358 21.01 -2.18 19.36
N ASN A 359 22.24 -1.83 19.78
CA ASN A 359 23.18 -0.96 19.06
C ASN A 359 22.57 0.37 18.57
N TYR A 360 21.69 0.98 19.38
CA TYR A 360 21.18 2.33 19.07
C TYR A 360 22.33 3.33 19.22
N PRO A 361 22.57 4.18 18.20
CA PRO A 361 23.65 5.14 18.25
C PRO A 361 23.33 6.26 19.24
N VAL A 362 24.24 6.48 20.18
CA VAL A 362 24.21 7.56 21.17
C VAL A 362 25.38 8.48 20.89
N LEU A 363 25.08 9.76 20.72
CA LEU A 363 26.09 10.80 20.56
C LEU A 363 26.61 11.22 21.94
N VAL A 364 27.90 11.01 22.17
CA VAL A 364 28.62 11.41 23.37
C VAL A 364 29.36 12.71 23.10
N LEU A 365 29.08 13.73 23.90
CA LEU A 365 29.67 15.06 23.79
C LEU A 365 30.56 15.35 24.99
N SER A 366 31.58 16.19 24.80
CA SER A 366 32.33 16.74 25.94
C SER A 366 31.42 17.59 26.81
N TYR A 367 31.56 17.50 28.14
CA TYR A 367 30.76 18.30 29.09
C TYR A 367 30.83 19.80 28.79
N LYS A 368 32.01 20.30 28.39
CA LYS A 368 32.21 21.72 28.05
C LYS A 368 31.41 22.13 26.81
N ASP A 369 31.27 21.24 25.84
CA ASP A 369 30.52 21.49 24.62
C ASP A 369 29.01 21.30 24.86
N GLY A 370 28.62 20.31 25.67
CA GLY A 370 27.24 20.11 26.11
C GLY A 370 26.68 21.31 26.88
N MET A 371 27.47 21.94 27.76
CA MET A 371 27.05 23.16 28.50
C MET A 371 26.97 24.42 27.62
N LYS A 372 27.68 24.46 26.48
CA LYS A 372 27.51 25.55 25.50
C LYS A 372 26.23 25.39 24.68
N ILE A 373 25.87 24.16 24.36
CA ILE A 373 24.71 23.81 23.54
C ILE A 373 23.43 23.89 24.38
N LEU A 374 23.48 23.49 25.65
CA LEU A 374 22.34 23.47 26.56
C LEU A 374 22.66 24.21 27.88
N PRO A 375 22.74 25.56 27.86
CA PRO A 375 23.02 26.33 29.07
C PRO A 375 21.93 26.22 30.15
N GLU A 376 20.71 25.81 29.77
CA GLU A 376 19.58 25.64 30.69
C GLU A 376 19.65 24.34 31.52
N LEU A 377 20.51 23.39 31.12
CA LEU A 377 20.73 22.14 31.84
C LEU A 377 21.54 22.42 33.11
N LYS A 378 20.84 22.65 34.23
CA LYS A 378 21.42 22.76 35.58
C LYS A 378 22.01 21.43 36.04
N THR A 379 23.14 21.04 35.45
CA THR A 379 23.85 19.82 35.81
C THR A 379 24.92 20.11 36.88
N PRO A 380 25.09 19.22 37.88
CA PRO A 380 26.22 19.31 38.80
C PRO A 380 27.54 19.16 38.03
N LYS A 381 28.59 19.87 38.46
CA LYS A 381 29.95 19.74 37.90
C LYS A 381 30.36 18.27 37.88
N LEU A 382 30.68 17.74 36.69
CA LEU A 382 31.18 16.37 36.55
C LEU A 382 32.63 16.30 37.05
N GLU A 383 32.93 15.27 37.86
CA GLU A 383 34.31 14.92 38.22
C GLU A 383 35.00 14.16 37.07
N GLU A 384 36.33 14.17 37.08
CA GLU A 384 37.16 13.51 36.07
C GLU A 384 36.84 12.00 35.98
N GLY A 385 36.54 11.52 34.78
CA GLY A 385 36.13 10.13 34.52
C GLY A 385 34.63 9.82 34.74
N LYS A 386 33.78 10.81 35.07
CA LYS A 386 32.33 10.63 35.17
C LYS A 386 31.59 11.16 33.93
N GLY A 387 30.62 10.39 33.44
CA GLY A 387 29.69 10.81 32.40
C GLY A 387 28.27 10.97 32.94
N GLY A 388 27.55 11.97 32.45
CA GLY A 388 26.10 12.08 32.63
C GLY A 388 25.39 11.62 31.36
N PHE A 389 24.22 10.99 31.49
CA PHE A 389 23.32 10.78 30.37
C PHE A 389 22.00 11.47 30.67
N THR A 390 21.48 12.20 29.70
CA THR A 390 20.15 12.81 29.78
C THR A 390 19.19 11.91 29.01
N LEU A 391 18.22 11.33 29.70
CA LEU A 391 17.07 10.71 29.05
C LEU A 391 16.09 11.85 28.74
N GLY A 392 15.85 12.11 27.45
CA GLY A 392 14.72 12.95 27.05
C GLY A 392 13.41 12.26 27.41
N LYS A 393 12.92 12.46 28.63
CA LYS A 393 11.55 12.08 29.00
C LYS A 393 10.65 13.31 28.84
N GLN A 394 9.76 13.22 27.84
CA GLN A 394 8.61 14.08 27.66
C GLN A 394 7.74 14.10 28.93
N ASN A 395 7.35 15.31 29.34
CA ASN A 395 6.32 15.62 30.34
C ASN A 395 6.48 14.97 31.72
N GLU A 396 7.12 15.69 32.62
CA GLU A 396 6.47 16.13 33.86
C GLU A 396 7.32 17.25 34.47
N LYS A 397 6.66 18.33 34.91
CA LYS A 397 7.29 19.32 35.77
C LYS A 397 7.91 18.60 36.97
N ASP A 398 9.11 19.03 37.32
CA ASP A 398 9.90 18.67 38.50
C ASP A 398 10.90 17.49 38.37
N ILE A 399 12.17 17.91 38.42
CA ILE A 399 13.36 17.19 38.91
C ILE A 399 13.96 16.15 37.95
N GLN A 400 14.98 16.59 37.21
CA GLN A 400 15.98 15.72 36.60
C GLN A 400 16.79 15.00 37.70
N TYR A 401 16.50 13.72 37.94
CA TYR A 401 17.40 12.86 38.70
C TYR A 401 18.47 12.29 37.77
N SER A 402 19.69 12.83 37.84
CA SER A 402 20.87 12.19 37.27
C SER A 402 21.20 10.93 38.10
N LYS A 403 20.76 9.76 37.64
CA LYS A 403 21.15 8.49 38.28
C LYS A 403 22.50 8.04 37.72
N ILE A 404 23.57 8.42 38.43
CA ILE A 404 24.95 8.03 38.12
C ILE A 404 25.11 6.54 38.47
N ILE A 405 25.23 5.67 37.47
CA ILE A 405 25.61 4.27 37.67
C ILE A 405 27.07 4.12 37.23
N ARG A 406 27.90 3.68 38.17
CA ARG A 406 29.34 3.50 38.04
C ARG A 406 29.63 2.35 37.07
N GLN A 407 30.31 2.62 35.96
CA GLN A 407 30.95 1.57 35.16
C GLN A 407 32.44 1.90 35.05
N THR A 408 33.24 1.27 35.89
CA THR A 408 34.70 1.23 35.77
C THR A 408 35.05 0.28 34.63
N TYR A 409 35.60 0.81 33.54
CA TYR A 409 36.36 0.02 32.58
C TYR A 409 37.79 -0.11 33.11
N ASN A 410 38.25 -1.34 33.33
CA ASN A 410 39.68 -1.69 33.40
C ASN A 410 40.14 -2.12 32.02
#